data_AF-A0A2U3KHW5-F1
#
_entry.id   AF-A0A2U3KHW5-F1
#
_cell.length_a   1.000
_cell.length_b   1.000
_cell.length_c   1.000
_cell.angle_alpha   90.00
_cell.angle_beta   90.00
_cell.angle_gamma   90.00
#
_symmetry.space_group_name_H-M   'P 1'
#
loop_
_entity.id
_entity.type
_entity.pdbx_description
1 polymer ?
#
loop_
_entity_poly.entity_id
_entity_poly.type
_entity_poly.pdbx_seq_one_letter_code
_entity_poly.pdbx_strand_id
1 'polypeptide(L)'
;MRSRIPLRDFGKGAYFVNCRGLFLIFLLANCSGWLASSVAADRQNCPITRPSDRPFVPPQPYSPAVGSDEFLYGSAALWTVVYPGWHVHRDGGKLPFFRQGFVYGKERPRLTVVARRLDGEGPLVWSGLAGSGFMEGKGLAGMFMVTGIDIPSSGCWEIGAQYVDTSRDVHNVAYLVYMIWVEP
;
A
#
# COMPACT_ATOMS: atom_id res chain seq x y z
N MET A 1 56.20 10.01 33.29
CA MET A 1 56.02 11.07 34.31
C MET A 1 54.53 11.33 34.47
N ARG A 2 54.03 11.18 35.71
CA ARG A 2 52.65 11.49 36.12
C ARG A 2 52.41 13.00 36.02
N SER A 3 51.21 13.40 35.62
CA SER A 3 50.60 14.63 36.14
C SER A 3 49.09 14.45 36.26
N ARG A 4 48.61 14.61 37.49
CA ARG A 4 47.21 14.64 37.93
C ARG A 4 46.70 16.08 37.75
N ILE A 5 45.46 16.25 37.31
CA ILE A 5 44.70 17.49 37.46
C ILE A 5 43.31 17.13 38.00
N PRO A 6 42.73 17.91 38.95
CA PRO A 6 41.86 17.38 39.99
C PRO A 6 40.36 17.58 39.74
N LEU A 7 39.58 16.76 40.45
CA LEU A 7 38.15 16.91 40.71
C LEU A 7 37.85 18.25 41.41
N ARG A 8 36.84 18.98 40.93
CA ARG A 8 36.15 20.01 41.72
C ARG A 8 34.72 19.57 41.97
N ASP A 9 34.47 19.37 43.25
CA ASP A 9 33.20 19.24 43.95
C ASP A 9 32.54 20.64 44.02
N PHE A 10 31.26 20.77 43.68
CA PHE A 10 30.48 21.96 43.99
C PHE A 10 29.01 21.59 44.23
N GLY A 11 28.61 21.71 45.50
CA GLY A 11 27.40 22.44 45.85
C GLY A 11 26.09 21.66 45.90
N LYS A 12 25.84 21.02 47.04
CA LYS A 12 24.49 20.72 47.54
C LYS A 12 23.73 22.04 47.75
N GLY A 13 22.53 22.14 47.21
CA GLY A 13 21.56 23.22 47.50
C GLY A 13 20.15 22.65 47.50
N ALA A 14 19.71 22.15 48.65
CA ALA A 14 18.34 21.72 48.88
C ALA A 14 17.46 22.95 49.09
N TYR A 15 16.43 23.11 48.26
CA TYR A 15 15.33 24.04 48.53
C TYR A 15 14.10 23.23 48.93
N PHE A 16 13.81 23.24 50.22
CA PHE A 16 12.54 22.84 50.78
C PHE A 16 11.51 23.95 50.48
N VAL A 17 10.51 23.67 49.66
CA VAL A 17 9.31 24.51 49.56
C VAL A 17 8.17 23.77 50.22
N ASN A 18 7.85 24.24 51.42
CA ASN A 18 6.73 23.81 52.25
C ASN A 18 5.45 24.49 51.72
N CYS A 19 4.62 23.75 50.97
CA CYS A 19 3.33 24.25 50.48
C CYS A 19 2.19 23.68 51.31
N ARG A 20 2.04 24.21 52.54
CA ARG A 20 0.81 24.07 53.33
C ARG A 20 -0.16 25.15 52.88
N GLY A 21 -1.16 24.77 52.10
CA GLY A 21 -2.24 25.67 51.70
C GLY A 21 -3.39 24.88 51.10
N LEU A 22 -4.29 24.39 51.96
CA LEU A 22 -5.62 23.93 51.58
C LEU A 22 -6.37 25.08 50.88
N PHE A 23 -6.69 24.93 49.60
CA PHE A 23 -7.85 25.59 48.98
C PHE A 23 -8.44 24.68 47.90
N LEU A 24 -9.62 24.14 48.23
CA LEU A 24 -10.54 23.43 47.34
C LEU A 24 -11.03 24.36 46.23
N ILE A 25 -10.66 24.12 44.97
CA ILE A 25 -11.52 24.41 43.81
C ILE A 25 -11.36 23.29 42.78
N PHE A 26 -12.46 22.57 42.56
CA PHE A 26 -12.67 21.61 41.48
C PHE A 26 -12.48 22.28 40.11
N LEU A 27 -11.47 21.87 39.35
CA LEU A 27 -11.51 21.92 37.89
C LEU A 27 -11.26 20.50 37.39
N LEU A 28 -12.35 19.77 37.18
CA LEU A 28 -12.38 18.59 36.33
C LEU A 28 -11.95 19.07 34.93
N ALA A 29 -10.66 19.00 34.66
CA ALA A 29 -10.14 19.03 33.31
C ALA A 29 -10.69 17.76 32.63
N ASN A 30 -11.85 17.92 31.98
CA ASN A 30 -12.33 16.98 30.99
C ASN A 30 -11.27 16.96 29.87
N CYS A 31 -10.25 16.13 30.03
CA CYS A 31 -9.62 15.48 28.89
C CYS A 31 -10.74 14.66 28.25
N SER A 32 -11.53 15.33 27.41
CA SER A 32 -12.33 14.66 26.38
C SER A 32 -11.31 13.97 25.50
N GLY A 33 -10.84 12.79 25.93
CA GLY A 33 -10.13 11.87 25.08
C GLY A 33 -11.08 11.60 23.94
N TRP A 34 -10.74 12.08 22.76
CA TRP A 34 -11.40 11.67 21.54
C TRP A 34 -11.10 10.18 21.46
N LEU A 35 -12.05 9.36 21.93
CA LEU A 35 -12.09 7.95 21.60
C LEU A 35 -12.32 7.94 20.09
N ALA A 36 -11.23 7.87 19.32
CA ALA A 36 -11.31 7.50 17.94
C ALA A 36 -12.01 6.15 17.93
N SER A 37 -13.29 6.13 17.55
CA SER A 37 -14.01 4.88 17.33
C SER A 37 -13.24 4.16 16.24
N SER A 38 -12.49 3.11 16.59
CA SER A 38 -12.04 2.17 15.58
C SER A 38 -13.31 1.55 15.02
N VAL A 39 -13.75 2.04 13.86
CA VAL A 39 -14.71 1.29 13.06
C VAL A 39 -14.06 -0.06 12.85
N ALA A 40 -14.65 -1.10 13.43
CA ALA A 40 -14.15 -2.45 13.21
C ALA A 40 -14.19 -2.70 11.70
N ALA A 41 -13.09 -3.22 11.14
CA ALA A 41 -13.03 -3.56 9.73
C ALA A 41 -14.18 -4.51 9.40
N ASP A 42 -15.04 -4.12 8.45
CA ASP A 42 -16.22 -4.87 8.06
C ASP A 42 -16.14 -5.23 6.57
N ARG A 43 -15.96 -6.53 6.30
CA ARG A 43 -15.82 -7.06 4.95
C ARG A 43 -17.08 -6.81 4.12
N GLN A 44 -18.25 -6.86 4.74
CA GLN A 44 -19.54 -6.72 4.06
C GLN A 44 -19.73 -5.30 3.54
N ASN A 45 -19.15 -4.31 4.21
CA ASN A 45 -19.19 -2.91 3.82
C ASN A 45 -18.02 -2.48 2.92
N CYS A 46 -17.04 -3.37 2.68
CA CYS A 46 -15.96 -3.10 1.75
C CYS A 46 -16.46 -3.21 0.30
N PRO A 47 -16.32 -2.17 -0.54
CA PRO A 47 -16.77 -2.19 -1.93
C PRO A 47 -15.80 -2.98 -2.83
N ILE A 48 -15.52 -4.25 -2.48
CA ILE A 48 -14.59 -5.14 -3.19
C ILE A 48 -14.94 -5.18 -4.68
N THR A 49 -13.95 -4.97 -5.54
CA THR A 49 -14.13 -5.05 -6.99
C THR A 49 -14.54 -6.46 -7.39
N ARG A 50 -15.61 -6.56 -8.16
CA ARG A 50 -16.14 -7.82 -8.70
C ARG A 50 -16.01 -7.85 -10.23
N PRO A 51 -16.02 -9.03 -10.86
CA PRO A 51 -16.15 -9.13 -12.31
C PRO A 51 -17.37 -8.35 -12.79
N SER A 52 -17.20 -7.52 -13.82
CA SER A 52 -18.31 -6.84 -14.48
C SER A 52 -19.06 -7.79 -15.40
N ASP A 53 -20.34 -7.49 -15.71
CA ASP A 53 -21.14 -8.23 -16.71
C ASP A 53 -20.49 -8.29 -18.11
N ARG A 54 -19.57 -7.36 -18.40
CA ARG A 54 -18.74 -7.35 -19.61
C ARG A 54 -17.26 -7.37 -19.22
N PRO A 55 -16.70 -8.55 -18.86
CA PRO A 55 -15.32 -8.65 -18.43
C PRO A 55 -14.35 -8.09 -19.46
N PHE A 56 -13.26 -7.50 -18.98
CA PHE A 56 -12.19 -7.04 -19.86
C PHE A 56 -11.54 -8.25 -20.56
N VAL A 57 -11.43 -8.17 -21.89
CA VAL A 57 -10.71 -9.14 -22.71
C VAL A 57 -9.43 -8.47 -23.19
N PRO A 58 -8.24 -8.99 -22.84
CA PRO A 58 -7.00 -8.37 -23.23
C PRO A 58 -6.79 -8.52 -24.75
N PRO A 59 -6.15 -7.54 -25.40
CA PRO A 59 -5.85 -7.64 -26.82
C PRO A 59 -4.88 -8.81 -27.09
N GLN A 60 -4.88 -9.33 -28.31
CA GLN A 60 -3.86 -10.29 -28.74
C GLN A 60 -2.44 -9.69 -28.55
N PRO A 61 -1.43 -10.50 -28.16
CA PRO A 61 -1.46 -11.97 -28.04
C PRO A 61 -1.82 -12.49 -26.63
N TYR A 62 -2.24 -11.61 -25.71
CA TYR A 62 -2.47 -11.97 -24.32
C TYR A 62 -3.66 -12.92 -24.17
N SER A 63 -3.55 -13.88 -23.27
CA SER A 63 -4.63 -14.83 -23.00
C SER A 63 -5.67 -14.22 -22.06
N PRO A 64 -6.99 -14.42 -22.31
CA PRO A 64 -8.02 -14.06 -21.34
C PRO A 64 -8.15 -15.07 -20.19
N ALA A 65 -7.43 -16.20 -20.24
CA ALA A 65 -7.52 -17.24 -19.22
C ALA A 65 -6.79 -16.82 -17.94
N VAL A 66 -7.47 -16.98 -16.80
CA VAL A 66 -6.98 -16.72 -15.44
C VAL A 66 -7.39 -17.88 -14.53
N GLY A 67 -6.88 -17.89 -13.29
CA GLY A 67 -7.19 -18.93 -12.30
C GLY A 67 -8.67 -18.96 -11.88
N SER A 68 -9.03 -20.00 -11.12
CA SER A 68 -10.36 -20.06 -10.50
C SER A 68 -10.55 -18.89 -9.54
N ASP A 69 -11.68 -18.19 -9.66
CA ASP A 69 -12.06 -16.99 -8.92
C ASP A 69 -11.28 -15.71 -9.25
N GLU A 70 -10.37 -15.75 -10.23
CA GLU A 70 -9.67 -14.59 -10.72
C GLU A 70 -10.40 -13.93 -11.90
N PHE A 71 -10.14 -12.65 -12.14
CA PHE A 71 -10.61 -11.96 -13.35
C PHE A 71 -9.65 -10.85 -13.78
N LEU A 72 -9.65 -10.56 -15.08
CA LEU A 72 -8.90 -9.44 -15.64
C LEU A 72 -9.68 -8.15 -15.45
N TYR A 73 -8.99 -7.12 -14.98
CA TYR A 73 -9.56 -5.81 -14.72
C TYR A 73 -8.71 -4.72 -15.34
N GLY A 74 -9.34 -3.78 -16.06
CA GLY A 74 -8.69 -2.62 -16.65
C GLY A 74 -8.99 -2.42 -18.13
N SER A 75 -7.98 -1.96 -18.87
CA SER A 75 -8.05 -1.63 -20.30
C SER A 75 -6.77 -2.06 -21.03
N ALA A 76 -6.73 -1.97 -22.35
CA ALA A 76 -5.51 -2.28 -23.13
C ALA A 76 -4.28 -1.41 -22.78
N ALA A 77 -4.49 -0.24 -22.17
CA ALA A 77 -3.40 0.64 -21.74
C ALA A 77 -2.77 0.21 -20.41
N LEU A 78 -3.57 -0.40 -19.52
CA LEU A 78 -3.14 -0.95 -18.24
C LEU A 78 -4.23 -1.88 -17.70
N TRP A 79 -3.85 -3.11 -17.36
CA TRP A 79 -4.73 -4.07 -16.69
C TRP A 79 -3.97 -4.94 -15.68
N THR A 80 -4.71 -5.61 -14.83
CA THR A 80 -4.20 -6.53 -13.80
C THR A 80 -5.10 -7.76 -13.68
N VAL A 81 -4.62 -8.75 -12.92
CA VAL A 81 -5.44 -9.87 -12.44
C VAL A 81 -5.91 -9.53 -11.03
N VAL A 82 -7.22 -9.55 -10.82
CA VAL A 82 -7.83 -9.38 -9.49
C VAL A 82 -8.30 -10.74 -9.01
N TYR A 83 -7.97 -11.08 -7.76
CA TYR A 83 -8.33 -12.35 -7.14
C TYR A 83 -8.83 -12.14 -5.70
N PRO A 84 -9.75 -12.99 -5.20
CA PRO A 84 -10.14 -13.00 -3.81
C PRO A 84 -9.06 -13.67 -2.94
N GLY A 85 -8.93 -13.27 -1.68
CA GLY A 85 -7.97 -13.89 -0.76
C GLY A 85 -6.63 -13.16 -0.70
N TRP A 86 -6.67 -11.83 -0.61
CA TRP A 86 -5.50 -11.09 -0.19
C TRP A 86 -5.23 -11.39 1.28
N HIS A 87 -3.98 -11.65 1.61
CA HIS A 87 -3.53 -11.85 2.99
C HIS A 87 -2.43 -10.85 3.31
N VAL A 88 -2.21 -10.59 4.60
CA VAL A 88 -1.04 -9.83 5.03
C VAL A 88 0.22 -10.63 4.71
N HIS A 89 0.91 -10.26 3.63
CA HIS A 89 2.16 -10.91 3.22
C HIS A 89 3.33 -10.33 4.01
N ARG A 90 3.99 -11.16 4.84
CA ARG A 90 5.22 -10.74 5.56
C ARG A 90 6.41 -10.46 4.64
N ASP A 91 6.43 -11.09 3.46
CA ASP A 91 7.52 -10.98 2.47
C ASP A 91 7.11 -10.19 1.21
N GLY A 92 5.99 -9.47 1.31
CA GLY A 92 5.44 -8.60 0.28
C GLY A 92 4.62 -9.28 -0.81
N GLY A 93 3.46 -8.70 -1.11
CA GLY A 93 2.57 -9.17 -2.17
C GLY A 93 3.06 -8.69 -3.52
N LYS A 94 3.38 -9.60 -4.45
CA LYS A 94 3.75 -9.25 -5.83
C LYS A 94 2.52 -9.15 -6.71
N LEU A 95 2.38 -8.02 -7.39
CA LEU A 95 1.24 -7.73 -8.24
C LEU A 95 1.66 -7.67 -9.71
N PRO A 96 1.07 -8.51 -10.57
CA PRO A 96 1.31 -8.44 -12.01
C PRO A 96 0.44 -7.36 -12.64
N PHE A 97 1.04 -6.51 -13.47
CA PHE A 97 0.38 -5.52 -14.30
C PHE A 97 0.80 -5.70 -15.74
N PHE A 98 -0.12 -5.43 -16.66
CA PHE A 98 0.07 -5.68 -18.07
C PHE A 98 -0.30 -4.42 -18.86
N ARG A 99 0.34 -4.24 -20.02
CA ARG A 99 -0.02 -3.22 -21.01
C ARG A 99 0.22 -3.79 -22.40
N GLN A 100 -0.54 -3.32 -23.39
CA GLN A 100 -0.45 -3.89 -24.73
C GLN A 100 0.93 -3.65 -25.34
N GLY A 101 1.57 -4.72 -25.80
CA GLY A 101 2.87 -4.66 -26.45
C GLY A 101 4.03 -4.48 -25.48
N PHE A 102 3.85 -4.78 -24.18
CA PHE A 102 4.95 -4.82 -23.22
C PHE A 102 6.03 -5.82 -23.67
N VAL A 103 7.29 -5.41 -23.66
CA VAL A 103 8.41 -6.30 -24.02
C VAL A 103 9.43 -6.37 -22.90
N TYR A 104 9.50 -7.55 -22.27
CA TYR A 104 10.49 -7.87 -21.26
C TYR A 104 11.91 -7.57 -21.77
N GLY A 105 12.69 -6.87 -20.93
CA GLY A 105 14.10 -6.54 -21.21
C GLY A 105 14.34 -5.38 -22.18
N LYS A 106 13.32 -4.87 -22.88
CA LYS A 106 13.46 -3.72 -23.80
C LYS A 106 13.09 -2.38 -23.17
N GLU A 107 12.30 -2.40 -22.11
CA GLU A 107 11.83 -1.20 -21.43
C GLU A 107 11.88 -1.38 -19.91
N ARG A 108 12.07 -0.27 -19.19
CA ARG A 108 11.94 -0.22 -17.73
C ARG A 108 10.52 0.22 -17.37
N PRO A 109 9.74 -0.59 -16.63
CA PRO A 109 8.38 -0.25 -16.26
C PRO A 109 8.33 1.04 -15.42
N ARG A 110 7.60 2.05 -15.91
CA ARG A 110 7.27 3.26 -15.13
C ARG A 110 5.89 3.09 -14.52
N LEU A 111 5.79 2.15 -13.59
CA LEU A 111 4.57 1.80 -12.88
C LEU A 111 4.71 2.23 -11.42
N THR A 112 3.75 3.01 -10.94
CA THR A 112 3.60 3.35 -9.52
C THR A 112 2.30 2.74 -9.03
N VAL A 113 2.36 2.03 -7.90
CA VAL A 113 1.19 1.46 -7.24
C VAL A 113 1.09 2.03 -5.84
N VAL A 114 -0.12 2.39 -5.43
CA VAL A 114 -0.47 2.88 -4.10
C VAL A 114 -1.57 2.01 -3.51
N ALA A 115 -1.55 1.82 -2.19
CA ALA A 115 -2.64 1.22 -1.44
C ALA A 115 -3.07 2.17 -0.31
N ARG A 116 -4.36 2.44 -0.25
CA ARG A 116 -4.98 3.33 0.73
C ARG A 116 -6.06 2.59 1.51
N ARG A 117 -6.02 2.66 2.83
CA ARG A 117 -7.05 2.07 3.69
C ARG A 117 -8.37 2.85 3.56
N LEU A 118 -9.48 2.12 3.51
CA LEU A 118 -10.83 2.66 3.33
C LEU A 118 -11.69 2.58 4.59
N ASP A 119 -11.45 1.62 5.46
CA ASP A 119 -12.29 1.29 6.61
C ASP A 119 -11.72 1.76 7.97
N GLY A 120 -10.72 2.63 7.94
CA GLY A 120 -10.09 3.17 9.15
C GLY A 120 -8.77 3.88 8.85
N GLU A 121 -8.04 4.20 9.92
CA GLU A 121 -6.71 4.78 9.81
C GLU A 121 -5.67 3.74 9.40
N GLY A 122 -4.78 4.10 8.48
CA GLY A 122 -3.70 3.23 8.02
C GLY A 122 -2.67 4.03 7.21
N PRO A 123 -1.42 3.55 7.12
CA PRO A 123 -0.41 4.22 6.31
C PRO A 123 -0.79 4.15 4.82
N LEU A 124 -0.43 5.20 4.07
CA LEU A 124 -0.39 5.11 2.61
C LEU A 124 0.80 4.23 2.23
N VAL A 125 0.54 3.09 1.64
CA VAL A 125 1.58 2.19 1.12
C VAL A 125 1.76 2.49 -0.35
N TRP A 126 2.99 2.48 -0.85
CA TRP A 126 3.24 2.65 -2.27
C TRP A 126 4.54 2.00 -2.71
N SER A 127 4.64 1.70 -4.00
CA SER A 127 5.87 1.29 -4.67
C SER A 127 5.95 1.92 -6.04
N GLY A 128 7.05 2.62 -6.31
CA GLY A 128 7.47 3.03 -7.65
C GLY A 128 8.55 2.12 -8.25
N LEU A 129 8.88 1.02 -7.56
CA LEU A 129 9.94 0.08 -7.95
C LEU A 129 9.34 -1.11 -8.70
N ALA A 130 8.90 -0.84 -9.92
CA ALA A 130 8.41 -1.89 -10.80
C ALA A 130 9.54 -2.59 -11.56
N GLY A 131 9.52 -3.92 -11.52
CA GLY A 131 10.34 -4.79 -12.35
C GLY A 131 9.54 -5.37 -13.51
N SER A 132 10.20 -6.19 -14.31
CA SER A 132 9.59 -6.94 -15.42
C SER A 132 9.58 -8.42 -15.09
N GLY A 133 8.54 -9.12 -15.50
CA GLY A 133 8.41 -10.57 -15.41
C GLY A 133 8.06 -11.19 -16.76
N PHE A 134 8.32 -12.48 -16.90
CA PHE A 134 7.84 -13.27 -18.03
C PHE A 134 7.40 -14.67 -17.58
N MET A 135 6.36 -15.20 -18.22
CA MET A 135 5.97 -16.60 -18.11
C MET A 135 6.60 -17.40 -19.25
N GLU A 136 7.35 -18.45 -18.91
CA GLU A 136 8.00 -19.33 -19.88
C GLU A 136 6.97 -19.99 -20.80
N GLY A 137 7.33 -20.19 -22.08
CA GLY A 137 6.46 -20.84 -23.07
C GLY A 137 5.27 -19.99 -23.56
N LYS A 138 5.09 -18.76 -23.07
CA LYS A 138 3.97 -17.87 -23.45
C LYS A 138 4.36 -16.75 -24.42
N GLY A 139 5.64 -16.60 -24.76
CA GLY A 139 6.12 -15.54 -25.65
C GLY A 139 5.71 -14.14 -25.16
N LEU A 140 5.29 -13.26 -26.08
CA LEU A 140 4.81 -11.91 -25.75
C LEU A 140 3.60 -11.92 -24.79
N ALA A 141 2.74 -12.94 -24.88
CA ALA A 141 1.56 -13.08 -24.02
C ALA A 141 1.93 -13.30 -22.54
N GLY A 142 3.17 -13.76 -22.28
CA GLY A 142 3.68 -14.01 -20.95
C GLY A 142 4.41 -12.84 -20.32
N MET A 143 4.60 -11.72 -21.02
CA MET A 143 5.42 -10.61 -20.52
C MET A 143 4.56 -9.61 -19.73
N PHE A 144 5.02 -9.23 -18.53
CA PHE A 144 4.29 -8.34 -17.62
C PHE A 144 5.23 -7.46 -16.79
N MET A 145 4.66 -6.44 -16.17
CA MET A 145 5.28 -5.60 -15.16
C MET A 145 4.92 -6.16 -13.78
N VAL A 146 5.81 -6.08 -12.81
CA VAL A 146 5.57 -6.57 -11.46
C VAL A 146 6.04 -5.55 -10.44
N THR A 147 5.25 -5.33 -9.39
CA THR A 147 5.69 -4.56 -8.23
C THR A 147 5.25 -5.25 -6.94
N GLY A 148 6.05 -5.09 -5.89
CA GLY A 148 5.64 -5.44 -4.54
C GLY A 148 4.80 -4.33 -3.91
N ILE A 149 3.81 -4.68 -3.11
CA ILE A 149 3.19 -3.78 -2.13
C ILE A 149 2.95 -4.53 -0.82
N ASP A 150 3.36 -3.90 0.28
CA ASP A 150 3.31 -4.51 1.62
C ASP A 150 2.14 -3.92 2.39
N ILE A 151 0.96 -4.53 2.25
CA ILE A 151 -0.22 -4.09 2.97
C ILE A 151 -0.11 -4.58 4.43
N PRO A 152 -0.03 -3.66 5.41
CA PRO A 152 0.43 -4.01 6.77
C PRO A 152 -0.66 -4.64 7.65
N SER A 153 -1.91 -4.59 7.24
CA SER A 153 -3.03 -5.08 8.05
C SER A 153 -4.20 -5.55 7.20
N SER A 154 -5.01 -6.41 7.80
CA SER A 154 -6.33 -6.75 7.28
C SER A 154 -7.25 -5.52 7.21
N GLY A 155 -8.29 -5.65 6.38
CA GLY A 155 -9.30 -4.61 6.18
C GLY A 155 -9.55 -4.28 4.71
N CYS A 156 -10.26 -3.20 4.49
CA CYS A 156 -10.64 -2.71 3.17
C CYS A 156 -9.60 -1.75 2.62
N TRP A 157 -9.10 -2.04 1.42
CA TRP A 157 -8.05 -1.25 0.77
C TRP A 157 -8.42 -0.92 -0.67
N GLU A 158 -8.08 0.29 -1.09
CA GLU A 158 -8.07 0.75 -2.49
C GLU A 158 -6.65 0.62 -3.03
N ILE A 159 -6.51 -0.09 -4.15
CA ILE A 159 -5.27 -0.17 -4.92
C ILE A 159 -5.39 0.76 -6.12
N GLY A 160 -4.48 1.71 -6.23
CA GLY A 160 -4.33 2.58 -7.38
C GLY A 160 -3.03 2.28 -8.12
N ALA A 161 -3.09 2.13 -9.43
CA ALA A 161 -1.93 1.95 -10.29
C ALA A 161 -1.89 3.03 -11.36
N GLN A 162 -0.73 3.65 -11.54
CA GLN A 162 -0.43 4.62 -12.58
C GLN A 162 0.72 4.09 -13.41
N TYR A 163 0.53 4.02 -14.73
CA TYR A 163 1.55 3.62 -15.67
C TYR A 163 1.83 4.74 -16.68
N VAL A 164 3.10 5.07 -16.88
CA VAL A 164 3.51 6.11 -17.84
C VAL A 164 4.21 5.45 -19.04
N ASP A 165 3.53 5.39 -20.17
CA ASP A 165 4.06 4.79 -21.40
C ASP A 165 5.12 5.71 -22.05
N THR A 166 6.37 5.23 -22.16
CA THR A 166 7.45 5.89 -22.92
C THR A 166 7.55 5.38 -24.36
N SER A 167 6.92 4.26 -24.68
CA SER A 167 7.16 3.55 -25.95
C SER A 167 6.56 4.27 -27.16
N ARG A 168 5.62 5.19 -26.92
CA ARG A 168 5.03 6.08 -27.91
C ARG A 168 5.55 7.48 -27.63
N ASP A 169 5.94 8.24 -28.65
CA ASP A 169 6.47 9.62 -28.56
C ASP A 169 5.51 10.63 -27.86
N VAL A 170 4.31 10.20 -27.48
CA VAL A 170 3.39 10.89 -26.59
C VAL A 170 3.34 10.15 -25.26
N HIS A 171 3.77 10.80 -24.16
CA HIS A 171 3.67 10.26 -22.80
C HIS A 171 2.21 10.05 -22.40
N ASN A 172 1.67 8.87 -22.71
CA ASN A 172 0.34 8.48 -22.28
C ASN A 172 0.41 7.93 -20.86
N VAL A 173 -0.44 8.48 -19.98
CA VAL A 173 -0.59 7.99 -18.61
C VAL A 173 -1.86 7.15 -18.54
N ALA A 174 -1.73 5.91 -18.11
CA ALA A 174 -2.84 5.00 -17.84
C ALA A 174 -3.04 4.87 -16.33
N TYR A 175 -4.29 4.75 -15.91
CA TYR A 175 -4.70 4.59 -14.52
C TYR A 175 -5.60 3.37 -14.36
N LEU A 176 -5.49 2.75 -13.20
CA LEU A 176 -6.32 1.62 -12.79
C LEU A 176 -6.56 1.72 -11.29
N VAL A 177 -7.82 1.62 -10.85
CA VAL A 177 -8.19 1.65 -9.43
C VAL A 177 -9.15 0.50 -9.15
N TYR A 178 -8.88 -0.27 -8.11
CA TYR A 178 -9.74 -1.37 -7.68
C TYR A 178 -9.66 -1.55 -6.16
N MET A 179 -10.66 -2.18 -5.58
CA MET A 179 -10.82 -2.34 -4.15
C MET A 179 -10.72 -3.80 -3.78
N ILE A 180 -10.04 -4.07 -2.67
CA ILE A 180 -9.78 -5.42 -2.16
C ILE A 180 -10.11 -5.48 -0.68
N TRP A 181 -10.35 -6.71 -0.22
CA TRP A 181 -10.36 -7.03 1.19
C TRP A 181 -9.13 -7.89 1.51
N VAL A 182 -8.35 -7.44 2.50
CA VAL A 182 -7.21 -8.18 3.03
C VAL A 182 -7.67 -8.93 4.27
N GLU A 183 -7.58 -10.25 4.22
CA GLU A 183 -7.86 -11.13 5.34
C GLU A 183 -6.75 -11.05 6.40
N PRO A 184 -7.08 -11.34 7.68
CA PRO A 184 -6.10 -11.46 8.76
C PRO A 184 -4.97 -12.46 8.49
#